data_AF-A0A7R9XT62-F1
#
_entry.id   AF-A0A7R9XT62-F1
#
_cell.length_a   1.000
_cell.length_b   1.000
_cell.length_c   1.000
_cell.angle_alpha   90.00
_cell.angle_beta   90.00
_cell.angle_gamma   90.00
#
_symmetry.space_group_name_H-M   'P 1'
#
loop_
_entity.id
_entity.type
_entity.pdbx_description
1 polymer ?
#
loop_
_entity_poly.entity_id
_entity_poly.type
_entity_poly.pdbx_seq_one_letter_code
_entity_poly.pdbx_strand_id
1 'polypeptide(L)'
;DGAHGDAIERAFSVPKDFNQELESKSNVELRALMTDDDAFDALLASTTCVRESVAFVKELKAEISRACDDNEALAGEVRAAQTQRALLESTDLRRAEEAYELARENVSTRRANYPTLALAIDRARERARSLEESCRASAAALASTRGRVDRDDLDDFVRAYVEQKTTQHRLDLTADIAQE
;
A
#
# COMPACT_ATOMS: atom_id res chain seq x y z
N ASP A 1 18.86 6.45 40.77
CA ASP A 1 20.31 6.17 40.72
C ASP A 1 20.95 5.58 41.97
N GLY A 2 20.36 5.70 43.18
CA GLY A 2 20.97 5.12 44.40
C GLY A 2 20.87 3.59 44.55
N ALA A 3 19.85 2.94 43.99
CA ALA A 3 19.58 1.52 44.23
C ALA A 3 20.54 0.55 43.50
N HIS A 4 21.07 0.96 42.35
CA HIS A 4 22.02 0.14 41.59
C HIS A 4 23.45 0.22 42.15
N GLY A 5 23.85 1.38 42.69
CA GLY A 5 25.14 1.54 43.36
C GLY A 5 25.26 0.71 44.64
N ASP A 6 24.19 0.68 45.45
CA ASP A 6 24.12 -0.09 46.70
C ASP A 6 24.19 -1.62 46.47
N ALA A 7 23.65 -2.09 45.34
CA ALA A 7 23.70 -3.50 44.94
C ALA A 7 25.11 -3.90 44.48
N ILE A 8 25.80 -3.00 43.76
CA ILE A 8 27.19 -3.19 43.32
C ILE A 8 28.13 -3.19 44.53
N GLU A 9 28.00 -2.24 45.47
CA GLU A 9 28.84 -2.22 46.68
C GLU A 9 28.62 -3.45 47.57
N ARG A 10 27.39 -3.97 47.69
CA ARG A 10 27.13 -5.24 48.39
C ARG A 10 27.76 -6.44 47.70
N ALA A 11 27.78 -6.48 46.36
CA ALA A 11 28.41 -7.54 45.60
C ALA A 11 29.95 -7.59 45.77
N PHE A 12 30.57 -6.46 46.14
CA PHE A 12 32.01 -6.34 46.40
C PHE A 12 32.37 -6.25 47.90
N SER A 13 31.38 -6.39 48.79
CA SER A 13 31.60 -6.46 50.24
C SER A 13 31.99 -7.87 50.70
N VAL A 14 32.63 -7.99 51.88
CA VAL A 14 32.97 -9.29 52.46
C VAL A 14 31.71 -10.16 52.54
N PRO A 15 31.72 -11.40 52.01
CA PRO A 15 30.55 -12.28 52.07
C PRO A 15 30.01 -12.40 53.49
N LYS A 16 28.69 -12.30 53.68
CA LYS A 16 28.08 -12.33 55.02
C LYS A 16 28.44 -13.58 55.82
N ASP A 17 28.67 -14.68 55.12
CA ASP A 17 28.98 -15.99 55.70
C ASP A 17 30.50 -16.19 55.92
N PHE A 18 31.35 -15.24 55.48
CA PHE A 18 32.80 -15.38 55.50
C PHE A 18 33.36 -15.57 56.91
N ASN A 19 32.86 -14.80 57.88
CA ASN A 19 33.26 -14.95 59.28
C ASN A 19 32.81 -16.30 59.86
N GLN A 20 31.62 -16.77 59.45
CA GLN A 20 31.07 -18.04 59.91
C GLN A 20 31.84 -19.24 59.32
N GLU A 21 32.28 -19.13 58.06
CA GLU A 21 33.18 -20.12 57.45
C GLU A 21 34.57 -20.11 58.12
N LEU A 22 35.12 -18.94 58.46
CA LEU A 22 36.40 -18.83 59.18
C LEU A 22 36.33 -19.46 60.58
N GLU A 23 35.24 -19.24 61.32
CA GLU A 23 35.01 -19.82 62.65
C GLU A 23 34.91 -21.35 62.63
N SER A 24 34.52 -21.95 61.49
CA SER A 24 34.44 -23.40 61.31
C SER A 24 35.79 -24.08 61.06
N LYS A 25 36.86 -23.31 60.80
CA LYS A 25 38.19 -23.83 60.45
C LYS A 25 39.07 -24.04 61.68
N SER A 26 39.93 -25.05 61.61
CA SER A 26 40.96 -25.28 62.62
C SER A 26 42.08 -24.25 62.53
N ASN A 27 42.83 -24.08 63.63
CA ASN A 27 44.01 -23.19 63.65
C ASN A 27 45.08 -23.54 62.60
N VAL A 28 45.16 -24.81 62.17
CA VAL A 28 46.10 -25.23 61.12
C VAL A 28 45.63 -24.74 59.75
N GLU A 29 44.34 -24.86 59.46
CA GLU A 29 43.73 -24.36 58.24
C GLU A 29 43.74 -22.82 58.16
N LEU A 30 43.49 -22.14 59.28
CA LEU A 30 43.58 -20.68 59.36
C LEU A 30 45.00 -20.17 59.09
N ARG A 31 46.02 -20.88 59.59
CA ARG A 31 47.42 -20.53 59.26
C ARG A 31 47.73 -20.75 57.79
N ALA A 32 47.23 -21.83 57.19
CA ALA A 32 47.38 -22.08 55.76
C ALA A 32 46.75 -20.96 54.94
N LEU A 33 45.53 -20.53 55.29
CA LEU A 33 44.81 -19.40 54.65
C LEU A 33 45.55 -18.06 54.72
N MET A 34 46.45 -17.86 55.71
CA MET A 34 47.25 -16.63 55.83
C MET A 34 48.54 -16.66 55.02
N THR A 35 48.97 -17.83 54.55
CA THR A 35 50.28 -18.04 53.89
C THR A 35 50.18 -18.62 52.48
N ASP A 36 49.02 -19.15 52.12
CA ASP A 36 48.74 -19.77 50.83
C ASP A 36 47.54 -19.07 50.17
N ASP A 37 47.84 -18.28 49.13
CA ASP A 37 46.86 -17.50 48.39
C ASP A 37 45.83 -18.42 47.68
N ASP A 38 46.24 -19.60 47.21
CA ASP A 38 45.34 -20.55 46.56
C ASP A 38 44.33 -21.14 47.57
N ALA A 39 44.78 -21.37 48.81
CA ALA A 39 43.90 -21.81 49.89
C ALA A 39 42.89 -20.72 50.27
N PHE A 40 43.31 -19.45 50.25
CA PHE A 40 42.44 -18.31 50.52
C PHE A 40 41.40 -18.09 49.42
N ASP A 41 41.81 -18.17 48.16
CA ASP A 41 40.92 -18.08 47.00
C ASP A 41 39.90 -19.24 46.98
N ALA A 42 40.32 -20.45 47.37
CA ALA A 42 39.42 -21.58 47.51
C ALA A 42 38.35 -21.37 48.59
N LEU A 43 38.70 -20.74 49.71
CA LEU A 43 37.75 -20.37 50.77
C LEU A 43 36.79 -19.27 50.29
N LEU A 44 37.30 -18.23 49.64
CA LEU A 44 36.44 -17.19 49.06
C LEU A 44 35.46 -17.78 48.05
N ALA A 45 35.93 -18.69 47.19
CA ALA A 45 35.10 -19.40 46.22
C ALA A 45 34.08 -20.37 46.85
N SER A 46 34.30 -20.86 48.08
CA SER A 46 33.30 -21.69 48.79
C SER A 46 32.13 -20.88 49.33
N THR A 47 32.34 -19.59 49.62
CA THR A 47 31.28 -18.74 50.15
C THR A 47 30.06 -18.68 49.24
N THR A 48 28.87 -18.66 49.84
CA THR A 48 27.59 -18.63 49.15
C THR A 48 27.50 -17.47 48.16
N CYS A 49 27.92 -16.27 48.58
CA CYS A 49 27.89 -15.05 47.75
C CYS A 49 28.71 -15.20 46.46
N VAL A 50 29.91 -15.78 46.52
CA VAL A 50 30.76 -15.94 45.33
C VAL A 50 30.18 -17.01 44.41
N ARG A 51 29.68 -18.13 44.94
CA ARG A 51 29.03 -19.18 44.14
C ARG A 51 27.78 -18.66 43.41
N GLU A 52 26.93 -17.91 44.10
CA GLU A 52 25.74 -17.29 43.52
C GLU A 52 26.10 -16.26 42.45
N SER A 53 27.12 -15.43 42.70
CA SER A 53 27.60 -14.45 41.73
C SER A 53 28.16 -15.11 40.47
N VAL A 54 28.92 -16.20 40.62
CA VAL A 54 29.44 -16.98 39.48
C VAL A 54 28.30 -17.64 38.69
N ALA A 55 27.29 -18.19 39.37
CA ALA A 55 26.11 -18.76 38.74
C ALA A 55 25.32 -17.69 37.96
N PHE A 56 25.09 -16.53 38.56
CA PHE A 56 24.42 -15.39 37.93
C PHE A 56 25.19 -14.90 36.70
N VAL A 57 26.51 -14.74 36.78
CA VAL A 57 27.33 -14.32 35.63
C VAL A 57 27.26 -15.35 34.51
N LYS A 58 27.22 -16.65 34.82
CA LYS A 58 27.07 -17.71 33.82
C LYS A 58 25.70 -17.65 33.14
N GLU A 59 24.64 -17.44 33.91
CA GLU A 59 23.27 -17.28 33.38
C GLU A 59 23.17 -16.03 32.50
N LEU A 60 23.67 -14.89 32.98
CA LEU A 60 23.70 -13.64 32.23
C LEU A 60 24.47 -13.78 30.91
N LYS A 61 25.61 -14.47 30.91
CA LYS A 61 26.36 -14.76 29.68
C LYS A 61 25.54 -15.61 28.70
N ALA A 62 24.85 -16.63 29.19
CA ALA A 62 24.00 -17.47 28.35
C ALA A 62 22.80 -16.69 27.77
N GLU A 63 22.21 -15.80 28.56
CA GLU A 63 21.11 -14.94 28.13
C GLU A 63 21.56 -13.90 27.10
N ILE A 64 22.71 -13.27 27.31
CA ILE A 64 23.32 -12.38 26.31
C ILE A 64 23.57 -13.12 25.00
N SER A 65 24.12 -14.34 25.05
CA SER A 65 24.34 -15.14 23.84
C SER A 65 23.04 -15.45 23.11
N ARG A 66 21.98 -15.88 23.82
CA ARG A 66 20.66 -16.12 23.20
C ARG A 66 20.09 -14.84 22.57
N ALA A 67 20.17 -13.71 23.26
CA ALA A 67 19.68 -12.44 22.74
C ALA A 67 20.47 -11.97 21.50
N CYS A 68 21.77 -12.26 21.42
CA CYS A 68 22.57 -12.02 20.23
C CYS A 68 22.10 -12.90 19.06
N ASP A 69 21.90 -14.20 19.29
CA ASP A 69 21.43 -15.14 18.27
C ASP A 69 20.05 -14.74 17.73
N ASP A 70 19.12 -14.37 18.62
CA ASP A 70 17.78 -13.89 18.25
C ASP A 70 17.83 -12.59 17.43
N ASN A 71 18.72 -11.66 17.80
CA ASN A 71 18.93 -10.42 17.06
C ASN A 71 19.49 -10.68 15.65
N GLU A 72 20.42 -11.63 15.51
CA GLU A 72 20.94 -12.03 14.20
C GLU A 72 19.86 -12.65 13.31
N ALA A 73 19.01 -13.51 13.90
CA ALA A 73 17.87 -14.10 13.20
C ALA A 73 16.88 -13.02 12.72
N LEU A 74 16.48 -12.11 13.61
CA LEU A 74 15.59 -10.99 13.27
C LEU A 74 16.21 -10.06 12.20
N ALA A 75 17.51 -9.79 12.28
CA ALA A 75 18.21 -9.01 11.25
C ALA A 75 18.23 -9.73 9.89
N GLY A 76 18.20 -11.07 9.87
CA GLY A 76 18.01 -11.88 8.68
C GLY A 76 16.60 -11.74 8.10
N GLU A 77 15.58 -11.85 8.96
CA GLU A 77 14.17 -11.70 8.56
C GLU A 77 13.87 -10.32 7.97
N VAL A 78 14.39 -9.26 8.59
CA VAL A 78 14.23 -7.88 8.09
C VAL A 78 14.82 -7.74 6.68
N ARG A 79 16.00 -8.32 6.43
CA ARG A 79 16.62 -8.30 5.09
C ARG A 79 15.79 -9.07 4.06
N ALA A 80 15.25 -10.23 4.44
CA ALA A 80 14.37 -11.01 3.57
C ALA A 80 13.09 -10.23 3.22
N ALA A 81 12.46 -9.62 4.22
CA ALA A 81 11.25 -8.79 4.04
C ALA A 81 11.52 -7.57 3.15
N GLN A 82 12.65 -6.86 3.34
CA GLN A 82 13.05 -5.75 2.48
C GLN A 82 13.26 -6.20 1.03
N THR A 83 13.86 -7.37 0.81
CA THR A 83 14.07 -7.93 -0.52
C THR A 83 12.75 -8.28 -1.20
N GLN A 84 11.82 -8.91 -0.47
CA GLN A 84 10.46 -9.20 -0.98
C GLN A 84 9.70 -7.91 -1.32
N ARG A 85 9.81 -6.88 -0.49
CA ARG A 85 9.18 -5.57 -0.74
C ARG A 85 9.73 -4.94 -2.02
N ALA A 86 11.05 -4.93 -2.20
CA ALA A 86 11.68 -4.39 -3.41
C ALA A 86 11.24 -5.15 -4.68
N LEU A 87 11.09 -6.47 -4.59
CA LEU A 87 10.57 -7.27 -5.71
C LEU A 87 9.14 -6.84 -6.07
N LEU A 88 8.23 -6.79 -5.10
CA LEU A 88 6.83 -6.38 -5.31
C LEU A 88 6.71 -4.96 -5.88
N GLU A 89 7.50 -4.02 -5.36
CA GLU A 89 7.57 -2.64 -5.87
C GLU A 89 8.06 -2.60 -7.33
N SER A 90 9.11 -3.36 -7.65
CA SER A 90 9.73 -3.34 -8.98
C SER A 90 8.90 -4.03 -10.07
N THR A 91 8.12 -5.07 -9.73
CA THR A 91 7.39 -5.88 -10.71
C THR A 91 5.90 -5.57 -10.73
N ASP A 92 5.24 -5.62 -9.58
CA ASP A 92 3.77 -5.73 -9.55
C ASP A 92 3.12 -4.35 -9.49
N LEU A 93 3.65 -3.46 -8.65
CA LEU A 93 3.16 -2.07 -8.57
C LEU A 93 3.43 -1.31 -9.87
N ARG A 94 4.65 -1.43 -10.41
CA ARG A 94 5.01 -0.76 -11.68
C ARG A 94 4.17 -1.26 -12.87
N ARG A 95 3.91 -2.57 -12.96
CA ARG A 95 3.01 -3.13 -13.99
C ARG A 95 1.57 -2.67 -13.81
N ALA A 96 1.10 -2.55 -12.57
CA ALA A 96 -0.24 -2.05 -12.29
C ALA A 96 -0.39 -0.56 -12.66
N GLU A 97 0.62 0.27 -12.38
CA GLU A 97 0.66 1.68 -12.79
C GLU A 97 0.65 1.82 -14.32
N GLU A 98 1.48 1.05 -15.03
CA GLU A 98 1.51 1.03 -16.50
C GLU A 98 0.15 0.62 -17.08
N ALA A 99 -0.49 -0.41 -16.52
CA ALA A 99 -1.81 -0.86 -16.95
C ALA A 99 -2.90 0.19 -16.68
N TYR A 100 -2.83 0.88 -15.55
CA TYR A 100 -3.76 1.95 -15.20
C TYR A 100 -3.64 3.13 -16.16
N GLU A 101 -2.41 3.61 -16.43
CA GLU A 101 -2.20 4.73 -17.35
C GLU A 101 -2.64 4.37 -18.78
N LEU A 102 -2.39 3.14 -19.24
CA LEU A 102 -2.91 2.65 -20.52
C LEU A 102 -4.45 2.66 -20.56
N ALA A 103 -5.11 2.21 -19.49
CA ALA A 103 -6.56 2.22 -19.39
C ALA A 103 -7.10 3.66 -19.39
N ARG A 104 -6.44 4.56 -18.66
CA ARG A 104 -6.79 5.98 -18.57
C ARG A 104 -6.67 6.67 -19.92
N GLU A 105 -5.59 6.44 -20.66
CA GLU A 105 -5.38 6.99 -22.01
C GLU A 105 -6.43 6.47 -23.00
N ASN A 106 -6.77 5.18 -22.91
CA ASN A 106 -7.85 4.60 -23.72
C ASN A 106 -9.21 5.25 -23.41
N VAL A 107 -9.52 5.49 -22.13
CA VAL A 107 -10.75 6.17 -21.71
C VAL A 107 -10.76 7.63 -22.17
N SER A 108 -9.66 8.36 -22.04
CA SER A 108 -9.58 9.75 -22.51
C SER A 108 -9.74 9.84 -24.02
N THR A 109 -9.10 8.94 -24.77
CA THR A 109 -9.21 8.86 -26.24
C THR A 109 -10.64 8.54 -26.66
N ARG A 110 -11.30 7.58 -26.00
CA ARG A 110 -12.71 7.30 -26.23
C ARG A 110 -13.60 8.50 -25.91
N ARG A 111 -13.36 9.21 -24.81
CA ARG A 111 -14.12 10.41 -24.44
C ARG A 111 -13.91 11.58 -25.42
N ALA A 112 -12.72 11.67 -26.04
CA ALA A 112 -12.43 12.68 -27.05
C ALA A 112 -13.07 12.34 -28.41
N ASN A 113 -13.00 11.07 -28.81
CA ASN A 113 -13.47 10.62 -30.13
C ASN A 113 -14.98 10.34 -30.17
N TYR A 114 -15.56 9.92 -29.05
CA TYR A 114 -16.99 9.69 -28.93
C TYR A 114 -17.61 10.86 -28.17
N PRO A 115 -18.53 11.62 -28.79
CA PRO A 115 -19.29 12.62 -28.06
C PRO A 115 -19.98 11.94 -26.88
N THR A 116 -19.98 12.58 -25.72
CA THR A 116 -20.83 12.13 -24.60
C THR A 116 -22.26 11.94 -25.11
N LEU A 117 -23.01 10.99 -24.55
CA LEU A 117 -24.38 10.70 -24.98
C LEU A 117 -25.23 11.98 -25.10
N ALA A 118 -25.07 12.91 -24.15
CA ALA A 118 -25.69 14.24 -24.18
C ALA A 118 -25.32 15.04 -25.45
N LEU A 119 -24.02 15.13 -25.78
CA LEU A 119 -23.57 15.86 -26.98
C LEU A 119 -23.97 15.16 -28.28
N ALA A 120 -24.14 13.84 -28.27
CA ALA A 120 -24.70 13.09 -29.39
C ALA A 120 -26.21 13.37 -29.58
N ILE A 121 -26.97 13.45 -28.48
CA ILE A 121 -28.39 13.84 -28.45
C ILE A 121 -28.56 15.27 -28.98
N ASP A 122 -27.75 16.22 -28.51
CA ASP A 122 -27.81 17.62 -28.95
C ASP A 122 -27.56 17.74 -30.46
N ARG A 123 -26.52 17.06 -30.97
CA ARG A 123 -26.23 17.02 -32.41
C ARG A 123 -27.35 16.38 -33.23
N ALA A 124 -27.97 15.32 -32.72
CA ALA A 124 -29.11 14.69 -33.38
C ALA A 124 -30.30 15.65 -33.49
N ARG A 125 -30.60 16.39 -32.41
CA ARG A 125 -31.67 17.41 -32.37
C ARG A 125 -31.39 18.62 -33.24
N GLU A 126 -30.15 19.11 -33.28
CA GLU A 126 -29.76 20.20 -34.19
C GLU A 126 -29.92 19.77 -35.65
N ARG A 127 -29.49 18.55 -35.98
CA ARG A 127 -29.64 18.02 -37.33
C ARG A 127 -31.10 17.80 -37.71
N ALA A 128 -31.93 17.32 -36.79
CA ALA A 128 -33.36 17.19 -37.01
C ALA A 128 -34.03 18.57 -37.24
N ARG A 129 -33.71 19.58 -36.42
CA ARG A 129 -34.17 20.97 -36.63
C ARG A 129 -33.77 21.52 -37.99
N SER A 130 -32.51 21.34 -38.39
CA SER A 130 -32.02 21.78 -39.71
C SER A 130 -32.76 21.07 -40.87
N LEU A 131 -33.02 19.77 -40.74
CA LEU A 131 -33.81 19.03 -41.74
C LEU A 131 -35.27 19.51 -41.77
N GLU A 132 -35.86 19.85 -40.63
CA GLU A 132 -37.20 20.40 -40.56
C GLU A 132 -37.29 21.76 -41.26
N GLU A 133 -36.33 22.66 -41.00
CA GLU A 133 -36.22 23.96 -41.65
C GLU A 133 -36.02 23.82 -43.16
N SER A 134 -35.13 22.91 -43.58
CA SER A 134 -34.92 22.57 -45.00
C SER A 134 -36.21 22.06 -45.65
N CYS A 135 -36.94 21.14 -45.00
CA CYS A 135 -38.22 20.66 -45.50
C CYS A 135 -39.24 21.80 -45.67
N ARG A 136 -39.37 22.68 -44.66
CA ARG A 136 -40.28 23.83 -44.72
C ARG A 136 -39.90 24.79 -45.85
N ALA A 137 -38.61 25.05 -46.03
CA ALA A 137 -38.11 25.91 -47.11
C ALA A 137 -38.39 25.29 -48.49
N SER A 138 -38.12 23.99 -48.68
CA SER A 138 -38.41 23.28 -49.92
C SER A 138 -39.91 23.26 -50.25
N ALA A 139 -40.76 23.03 -49.25
CA ALA A 139 -42.22 23.07 -49.43
C ALA A 139 -42.72 24.48 -49.77
N ALA A 140 -42.19 25.51 -49.12
CA ALA A 140 -42.52 26.91 -49.42
C ALA A 140 -42.05 27.32 -50.82
N ALA A 141 -40.85 26.87 -51.24
CA ALA A 141 -40.33 27.10 -52.58
C ALA A 141 -41.27 26.49 -53.64
N LEU A 142 -41.68 25.23 -53.47
CA LEU A 142 -42.63 24.58 -54.38
C LEU A 142 -43.99 25.31 -54.41
N ALA A 143 -44.49 25.76 -53.26
CA ALA A 143 -45.75 26.52 -53.17
C ALA A 143 -45.66 27.90 -53.84
N SER A 144 -44.47 28.49 -53.91
CA SER A 144 -44.23 29.80 -54.53
C SER A 144 -44.04 29.75 -56.06
N THR A 145 -43.86 28.57 -56.63
CA THR A 145 -43.66 28.37 -58.07
C THR A 145 -44.93 28.75 -58.84
N ARG A 146 -44.86 29.83 -59.63
CA ARG A 146 -45.94 30.22 -60.55
C ARG A 146 -45.79 29.48 -61.88
N GLY A 147 -46.59 28.44 -62.08
CA GLY A 147 -46.63 27.68 -63.33
C GLY A 147 -47.18 26.27 -63.15
N ARG A 148 -47.39 25.56 -64.26
CA ARG A 148 -47.74 24.13 -64.23
C ARG A 148 -46.45 23.35 -63.99
N VAL A 149 -46.28 22.82 -62.79
CA VAL A 149 -45.13 21.96 -62.43
C VAL A 149 -45.26 20.65 -63.19
N ASP A 150 -44.16 20.14 -63.77
CA ASP A 150 -44.15 18.85 -64.43
C ASP A 150 -44.38 17.73 -63.41
N ARG A 151 -45.00 16.64 -63.83
CA ARG A 151 -45.31 15.52 -62.94
C ARG A 151 -44.05 14.84 -62.43
N ASP A 152 -43.02 14.73 -63.27
CA ASP A 152 -41.76 14.10 -62.91
C ASP A 152 -41.00 14.93 -61.85
N ASP A 153 -41.00 16.26 -61.99
CA ASP A 153 -40.42 17.19 -60.99
C ASP A 153 -41.16 17.11 -59.64
N LEU A 154 -42.48 16.90 -59.67
CA LEU A 154 -43.29 16.74 -58.46
C LEU A 154 -42.99 15.41 -57.75
N ASP A 155 -42.84 14.32 -58.50
CA ASP A 155 -42.53 13.00 -57.94
C ASP A 155 -41.12 12.97 -57.32
N ASP A 156 -40.16 13.65 -57.93
CA ASP A 156 -38.81 13.79 -57.38
C ASP A 156 -38.76 14.69 -56.14
N PHE A 157 -39.54 15.78 -56.12
CA PHE A 157 -39.74 16.58 -54.90
C PHE A 157 -40.32 15.73 -53.77
N VAL A 158 -41.41 14.99 -54.04
CA VAL A 158 -42.08 14.18 -53.01
C VAL A 158 -41.13 13.13 -52.45
N ARG A 159 -40.35 12.47 -53.30
CA ARG A 159 -39.36 11.47 -52.88
C ARG A 159 -38.30 12.07 -51.94
N ALA A 160 -37.68 13.18 -52.36
CA ALA A 160 -36.67 13.86 -51.56
C ALA A 160 -37.25 14.41 -50.24
N TYR A 161 -38.46 14.95 -50.27
CA TYR A 161 -39.16 15.48 -49.11
C TYR A 161 -39.51 14.37 -48.10
N VAL A 162 -40.02 13.23 -48.57
CA VAL A 162 -40.34 12.08 -47.71
C VAL A 162 -39.07 11.50 -47.09
N GLU A 163 -37.98 11.38 -47.84
CA GLU A 163 -36.70 10.89 -47.33
C GLU A 163 -36.15 11.81 -46.23
N GLN A 164 -36.17 13.13 -46.47
CA GLN A 164 -35.73 14.11 -45.47
C GLN A 164 -36.62 14.08 -44.22
N LYS A 165 -37.94 14.00 -44.37
CA LYS A 165 -38.88 13.89 -43.23
C LYS A 165 -38.73 12.61 -42.44
N THR A 166 -38.50 11.49 -43.12
CA THR A 166 -38.25 10.20 -42.46
C THR A 166 -36.94 10.25 -41.68
N THR A 167 -35.91 10.86 -42.25
CA THR A 167 -34.61 11.03 -41.58
C THR A 167 -34.70 11.95 -40.38
N GLN A 168 -35.44 13.07 -40.50
CA GLN A 168 -35.72 14.00 -39.41
C GLN A 168 -36.41 13.27 -38.25
N HIS A 169 -37.52 12.59 -38.53
CA HIS A 169 -38.29 11.89 -37.50
C HIS A 169 -37.49 10.78 -36.81
N ARG A 170 -36.65 10.06 -37.55
CA ARG A 170 -35.76 9.05 -36.97
C ARG A 170 -34.74 9.67 -36.01
N LEU A 171 -34.18 10.83 -36.35
CA LEU A 171 -33.23 11.53 -35.48
C LEU A 171 -33.90 12.06 -34.21
N ASP A 172 -35.10 12.63 -34.32
CA ASP A 172 -35.91 13.06 -33.17
C ASP A 172 -36.23 11.88 -32.24
N LEU A 173 -36.76 10.79 -32.79
CA LEU A 173 -37.08 9.57 -32.02
C LEU A 173 -35.83 8.98 -31.34
N THR A 174 -34.70 8.96 -32.03
CA THR A 174 -33.44 8.45 -31.47
C THR A 174 -32.95 9.33 -30.31
N ALA A 175 -33.09 10.65 -30.44
CA ALA A 175 -32.71 11.60 -29.39
C ALA A 175 -33.62 11.49 -28.16
N ASP A 176 -34.91 11.27 -28.35
CA ASP A 176 -35.88 11.14 -27.25
C ASP A 176 -35.70 9.81 -26.51
N ILE A 177 -35.53 8.69 -27.24
CA ILE A 177 -35.23 7.38 -26.63
C ILE A 177 -33.91 7.42 -25.84
N ALA A 178 -32.91 8.14 -26.33
CA ALA A 178 -31.60 8.24 -25.67
C ALA A 178 -31.61 9.13 -24.42
N GLN A 179 -32.68 9.89 -24.18
CA GLN A 179 -32.81 10.80 -23.03
C GLN A 179 -33.65 10.21 -21.87
N GLU A 180 -34.52 9.23 -22.15
CA GLU A 180 -35.25 8.45 -21.13
C GLU A 180 -34.33 7.48 -20.37
#